data_AF-A0A2V5V0F0-F1
#
_entry.id   AF-A0A2V5V0F0-F1
#
_cell.length_a   1.000
_cell.length_b   1.000
_cell.length_c   1.000
_cell.angle_alpha   90.00
_cell.angle_beta   90.00
_cell.angle_gamma   90.00
#
_symmetry.space_group_name_H-M   'P 1'
#
loop_
_entity.id
_entity.type
_entity.pdbx_description
1 polymer ?
#
loop_
_entity_poly.entity_id
_entity_poly.type
_entity_poly.pdbx_seq_one_letter_code
_entity_poly.pdbx_strand_id
1 'polypeptide(L)'
;MRRKLLIYVAAIAIFFVIAAGGGVALFFSPVLTHYVESDAFRRSMENETAKGLHFPSGQYSRIRRTGALTAQSEGFQATNGQKAMKSIDARGITARFNPWAVFVRHWQLDDLHVQSGDV
;
A
#
# COMPACT_ATOMS: atom_id res chain seq x y z
N MET A 1 27.15 31.40 -23.06
CA MET A 1 25.86 30.85 -22.58
C MET A 1 25.73 29.34 -22.75
N ARG A 2 26.08 28.73 -23.90
CA ARG A 2 25.98 27.27 -24.14
C ARG A 2 26.67 26.37 -23.10
N ARG A 3 27.88 26.72 -22.65
CA ARG A 3 28.64 25.92 -21.67
C ARG A 3 27.99 25.85 -20.28
N LYS A 4 27.35 26.94 -19.82
CA LYS A 4 26.59 26.94 -18.55
C LYS A 4 25.33 26.09 -18.66
N LEU A 5 24.66 26.12 -19.81
CA LEU A 5 23.47 25.33 -20.09
C LEU A 5 23.79 23.82 -20.10
N LEU A 6 24.93 23.43 -20.68
CA LEU A 6 25.42 22.03 -20.62
C LEU A 6 25.71 21.56 -19.18
N ILE A 7 26.26 22.43 -18.33
CA ILE A 7 26.51 22.12 -16.91
C ILE A 7 25.18 21.91 -16.17
N TYR A 8 24.19 22.77 -16.38
CA TYR A 8 22.87 22.60 -15.77
C TYR A 8 22.19 21.31 -16.24
N VAL A 9 22.24 21.00 -17.53
CA VAL A 9 21.68 19.75 -18.07
C VAL A 9 22.37 18.53 -17.46
N ALA A 10 23.70 18.56 -17.35
CA ALA A 10 24.45 17.48 -16.72
C ALA A 10 24.10 17.31 -15.23
N ALA A 11 23.99 18.41 -14.48
CA ALA A 11 23.61 18.37 -13.06
C ALA A 11 22.19 17.81 -12.87
N ILE A 12 21.25 18.23 -13.71
CA ILE A 12 19.87 17.71 -13.71
C ILE A 12 19.88 16.21 -14.03
N ALA A 13 20.64 15.78 -15.04
CA ALA A 13 20.73 14.37 -15.40
C ALA A 13 21.31 13.52 -14.25
N ILE A 14 22.39 13.98 -13.60
CA ILE A 14 22.98 13.30 -12.43
C ILE A 14 21.97 13.21 -11.30
N PHE A 15 21.25 14.30 -11.01
CA PHE A 15 20.20 14.30 -9.99
C PHE A 15 19.13 13.25 -10.28
N PHE A 16 18.63 13.16 -11.52
CA PHE A 16 17.65 12.15 -11.90
C PHE A 16 18.19 10.72 -11.78
N VAL A 17 19.46 10.48 -12.13
CA VAL A 17 20.09 9.16 -11.99
C VAL A 17 20.18 8.76 -10.51
N ILE A 18 20.59 9.68 -9.64
CA ILE A 18 20.66 9.44 -8.20
C ILE A 18 19.26 9.21 -7.62
N ALA A 19 18.28 10.04 -8.00
CA ALA A 19 16.91 9.92 -7.53
C ALA A 19 16.27 8.60 -8.00
N ALA A 20 16.48 8.21 -9.25
CA ALA A 20 15.98 6.94 -9.79
C ALA A 20 16.66 5.74 -9.10
N GLY A 21 17.99 5.75 -8.98
CA GLY A 21 18.74 4.68 -8.32
C GLY A 21 18.38 4.53 -6.85
N GLY A 22 18.29 5.66 -6.12
CA GLY A 22 17.86 5.68 -4.73
C GLY A 22 16.41 5.21 -4.54
N GLY A 23 15.51 5.65 -5.43
CA GLY A 23 14.12 5.17 -5.46
C GLY A 23 14.05 3.66 -5.64
N VAL A 24 14.73 3.10 -6.64
CA VAL A 24 14.77 1.64 -6.87
C VAL A 24 15.34 0.92 -5.66
N ALA A 25 16.46 1.37 -5.10
CA ALA A 25 17.07 0.74 -3.93
C ALA A 25 16.14 0.72 -2.72
N LEU A 26 15.41 1.81 -2.46
CA LEU A 26 14.44 1.89 -1.36
C LEU A 26 13.21 1.01 -1.62
N PHE A 27 12.60 1.12 -2.81
CA PHE A 27 11.40 0.36 -3.16
C PHE A 27 11.67 -1.13 -3.35
N PHE A 28 12.89 -1.57 -3.63
CA PHE A 28 13.23 -2.99 -3.66
C PHE A 28 14.05 -3.43 -2.45
N SER A 29 14.12 -2.61 -1.39
CA SER A 29 14.89 -2.96 -0.19
C SER A 29 14.25 -4.11 0.59
N PRO A 30 15.06 -5.07 1.09
CA PRO A 30 14.59 -6.12 1.99
C PRO A 30 14.00 -5.56 3.28
N VAL A 31 14.51 -4.41 3.75
CA VAL A 31 14.04 -3.74 4.97
C VAL A 31 12.60 -3.27 4.80
N LEU A 32 12.27 -2.61 3.68
CA LEU A 32 10.91 -2.17 3.41
C LEU A 32 9.97 -3.37 3.23
N THR A 33 10.44 -4.44 2.60
CA THR A 33 9.68 -5.69 2.49
C THR A 33 9.37 -6.27 3.87
N HIS A 34 10.37 -6.42 4.73
CA HIS A 34 10.17 -6.94 6.09
C HIS A 34 9.26 -6.03 6.93
N TYR A 35 9.34 -4.71 6.73
CA TYR A 35 8.42 -3.78 7.39
C TYR A 35 6.97 -3.99 6.95
N VAL A 36 6.70 -4.06 5.65
CA VAL A 36 5.35 -4.29 5.10
C VAL A 36 4.79 -5.66 5.51
N GLU A 37 5.65 -6.68 5.59
CA GLU A 37 5.24 -8.03 6.02
C GLU A 37 5.18 -8.20 7.54
N SER A 38 5.54 -7.16 8.31
CA SER A 38 5.56 -7.24 9.77
C SER A 38 4.16 -7.23 10.39
N ASP A 39 4.05 -7.84 11.57
CA ASP A 39 2.82 -7.80 12.37
C ASP A 39 2.44 -6.38 12.80
N ALA A 40 3.43 -5.51 13.00
CA ALA A 40 3.19 -4.11 13.36
C ALA A 40 2.49 -3.36 12.22
N PHE A 41 2.97 -3.53 10.99
CA PHE A 41 2.34 -2.94 9.81
C PHE A 41 0.93 -3.50 9.60
N ARG A 42 0.78 -4.83 9.70
CA ARG A 42 -0.52 -5.49 9.59
C ARG A 42 -1.54 -4.95 10.60
N ARG A 43 -1.20 -4.86 11.89
CA ARG A 43 -2.11 -4.32 12.92
C ARG A 43 -2.46 -2.85 12.67
N SER A 44 -1.52 -2.07 12.16
CA SER A 44 -1.79 -0.69 11.77
C SER A 44 -2.84 -0.63 10.64
N MET A 45 -2.69 -1.48 9.63
CA MET A 45 -3.64 -1.59 8.51
C MET A 45 -5.01 -2.09 8.96
N GLU A 46 -5.07 -3.06 9.87
CA GLU A 46 -6.30 -3.56 10.48
C GLU A 46 -7.10 -2.44 11.13
N ASN A 47 -6.43 -1.63 11.95
CA ASN A 47 -7.04 -0.51 12.66
C ASN A 47 -7.53 0.60 11.71
N GLU A 48 -6.70 1.00 10.73
CA GLU A 48 -7.08 2.02 9.75
C GLU A 48 -8.23 1.55 8.84
N THR A 49 -8.19 0.29 8.41
CA THR A 49 -9.26 -0.30 7.58
C THR A 49 -10.56 -0.44 8.36
N ALA A 50 -10.51 -0.97 9.58
CA ALA A 50 -11.69 -1.10 10.44
C ALA A 50 -12.30 0.28 10.73
N LYS A 51 -11.48 1.29 11.04
CA LYS A 51 -11.92 2.67 11.23
C LYS A 51 -12.56 3.26 9.97
N GLY A 52 -11.94 3.06 8.81
CA GLY A 52 -12.46 3.55 7.52
C GLY A 52 -13.79 2.90 7.14
N LEU A 53 -13.96 1.62 7.45
CA LEU A 53 -15.18 0.85 7.19
C LEU A 53 -16.20 0.91 8.34
N HIS A 54 -15.94 1.66 9.41
CA HIS A 54 -16.79 1.76 10.60
C HIS A 54 -17.08 0.41 11.30
N PHE A 55 -16.07 -0.46 11.35
CA PHE A 55 -16.06 -1.66 12.19
C PHE A 55 -15.28 -1.42 13.48
N PRO A 56 -15.67 -2.08 14.60
CA PRO A 56 -14.94 -1.99 15.88
C PRO A 56 -13.54 -2.61 15.80
N SER A 57 -13.37 -3.63 14.96
CA SER A 57 -12.10 -4.28 14.67
C SER A 57 -12.18 -4.99 13.32
N GLY A 58 -11.02 -5.29 12.75
CA GLY A 58 -10.88 -6.11 11.56
C GLY A 58 -9.56 -6.87 11.62
N GLN A 59 -9.47 -7.99 10.92
CA GLN A 59 -8.30 -8.86 10.91
C GLN A 59 -7.88 -9.10 9.48
N TYR A 60 -6.61 -8.85 9.18
CA TYR A 60 -5.99 -9.22 7.92
C TYR A 60 -5.27 -10.56 8.08
N SER A 61 -5.35 -11.39 7.05
CA SER A 61 -4.40 -12.48 6.87
C SER A 61 -2.99 -11.93 6.67
N ARG A 62 -1.99 -12.81 6.63
CA ARG A 62 -0.59 -12.41 6.45
C ARG A 62 -0.45 -11.54 5.19
N ILE A 63 0.10 -10.34 5.36
CA ILE A 63 0.41 -9.43 4.25
C ILE A 63 1.76 -9.86 3.67
N ARG A 64 1.81 -10.05 2.35
CA ARG A 64 3.01 -10.37 1.58
C ARG A 64 3.25 -9.29 0.55
N ARG A 65 4.51 -8.89 0.38
CA ARG A 65 4.85 -7.94 -0.65
C ARG A 65 5.07 -8.68 -1.97
N THR A 66 4.34 -8.30 -3.01
CA THR A 66 4.42 -8.96 -4.34
C THR A 66 5.19 -8.13 -5.36
N GLY A 67 5.51 -6.88 -5.05
CA GLY A 67 6.26 -6.01 -5.94
C GLY A 67 6.72 -4.72 -5.25
N ALA A 68 7.41 -3.86 -6.00
CA ALA A 68 7.91 -2.58 -5.48
C ALA A 68 6.80 -1.72 -4.87
N LEU A 69 5.60 -1.82 -5.42
CA LEU A 69 4.45 -1.00 -5.06
C LEU A 69 3.19 -1.84 -4.88
N THR A 70 3.32 -3.15 -4.62
CA THR A 70 2.16 -4.03 -4.46
C THR A 70 2.35 -4.93 -3.26
N ALA A 71 1.27 -5.11 -2.50
CA ALA A 71 1.17 -6.09 -1.44
C ALA A 71 -0.15 -6.86 -1.57
N GLN A 72 -0.15 -8.09 -1.11
CA GLN A 72 -1.28 -8.99 -1.15
C GLN A 72 -1.55 -9.55 0.24
N SER A 73 -2.81 -9.72 0.58
CA SER A 73 -3.26 -10.46 1.75
C SER A 73 -4.27 -11.52 1.31
N GLU A 74 -4.24 -12.68 1.96
CA GLU A 74 -5.17 -13.78 1.66
C GLU A 74 -6.62 -13.39 1.96
N GLY A 75 -6.86 -12.48 2.90
CA GLY A 75 -8.18 -11.96 3.19
C GLY A 75 -8.23 -10.92 4.30
N PHE A 76 -9.44 -10.37 4.49
CA PHE A 76 -9.80 -9.44 5.56
C PHE A 76 -11.17 -9.80 6.09
N GLN A 77 -11.28 -9.88 7.41
CA GLN A 77 -12.53 -10.17 8.10
C GLN A 77 -12.83 -9.09 9.13
N ALA A 78 -14.04 -8.56 9.10
CA ALA A 78 -14.55 -7.70 10.16
C ALA A 78 -16.03 -8.00 10.43
N THR A 79 -16.44 -7.89 11.70
CA THR A 79 -17.79 -8.20 12.17
C THR A 79 -18.30 -7.09 13.09
N ASN A 80 -19.60 -7.09 13.38
CA ASN A 80 -20.26 -6.09 14.24
C ASN A 80 -20.12 -4.66 13.71
N GLY A 81 -20.19 -4.49 12.39
CA GLY A 81 -20.19 -3.16 11.79
C GLY A 81 -21.41 -2.35 12.24
N GLN A 82 -21.18 -1.08 12.58
CA GLN A 82 -22.17 -0.23 13.26
C GLN A 82 -23.04 0.59 12.30
N LYS A 83 -22.84 0.45 10.99
CA LYS A 83 -23.55 1.20 9.94
C LYS A 83 -24.16 0.26 8.89
N ALA A 84 -23.97 0.56 7.60
CA ALA A 84 -24.64 -0.13 6.50
C ALA A 84 -24.14 -1.58 6.26
N MET A 85 -22.97 -1.95 6.79
CA MET A 85 -22.40 -3.29 6.67
C MET A 85 -22.28 -3.91 8.07
N LYS A 86 -22.82 -5.12 8.26
CA LYS A 86 -22.76 -5.86 9.54
C LYS A 86 -21.51 -6.73 9.67
N SER A 87 -21.08 -7.32 8.57
CA SER A 87 -19.86 -8.14 8.46
C SER A 87 -19.27 -7.98 7.07
N ILE A 88 -17.98 -8.29 6.96
CA ILE A 88 -17.25 -8.38 5.71
C ILE A 88 -16.27 -9.55 5.82
N ASP A 89 -16.27 -10.42 4.82
CA ASP A 89 -15.25 -11.43 4.60
C ASP A 89 -14.78 -11.28 3.15
N ALA A 90 -13.63 -10.63 2.99
CA ALA A 90 -13.01 -10.39 1.70
C ALA A 90 -11.84 -11.36 1.53
N ARG A 91 -11.78 -12.03 0.38
CA ARG A 91 -10.70 -12.97 0.03
C ARG A 91 -9.87 -12.44 -1.14
N GLY A 92 -8.58 -12.75 -1.15
CA GLY A 92 -7.68 -12.43 -2.26
C GLY A 92 -7.40 -10.93 -2.41
N ILE A 93 -7.13 -10.24 -1.31
CA ILE A 93 -6.97 -8.79 -1.29
C ILE A 93 -5.63 -8.41 -1.90
N THR A 94 -5.66 -7.68 -3.01
CA THR A 94 -4.46 -7.07 -3.59
C THR A 94 -4.51 -5.57 -3.41
N ALA A 95 -3.49 -5.01 -2.78
CA ALA A 95 -3.32 -3.58 -2.58
C ALA A 95 -2.15 -3.08 -3.43
N ARG A 96 -2.42 -2.08 -4.28
CA ARG A 96 -1.38 -1.36 -5.01
C ARG A 96 -1.11 -0.04 -4.31
N PHE A 97 0.12 0.13 -3.85
CA PHE A 97 0.64 1.42 -3.45
C PHE A 97 0.77 2.30 -4.68
N ASN A 98 -0.04 3.33 -4.78
CA ASN A 98 0.26 4.42 -5.69
C ASN A 98 1.20 5.39 -4.95
N PRO A 99 2.48 5.51 -5.33
CA PRO A 99 3.43 6.40 -4.66
C PRO A 99 2.99 7.87 -4.75
N TRP A 100 2.17 8.23 -5.74
CA TRP A 100 1.49 9.53 -5.77
C TRP A 100 0.34 9.61 -4.77
N ALA A 101 -0.38 8.52 -4.50
CA ALA A 101 -1.46 8.46 -3.51
C ALA A 101 -0.97 8.49 -2.05
N VAL A 102 0.33 8.28 -1.79
CA VAL A 102 0.95 8.63 -0.49
C VAL A 102 0.76 10.12 -0.18
N PHE A 103 0.72 10.97 -1.21
CA PHE A 103 0.37 12.38 -1.08
C PHE A 103 -1.15 12.65 -0.99
N VAL A 104 -2.00 11.68 -1.32
CA VAL A 104 -3.47 11.85 -1.42
C VAL A 104 -4.26 10.99 -0.43
N ARG A 105 -3.60 10.23 0.47
CA ARG A 105 -4.24 9.40 1.53
C ARG A 105 -5.32 8.44 1.01
N HIS A 106 -5.23 8.01 -0.25
CA HIS A 106 -6.21 7.14 -0.88
C HIS A 106 -5.66 5.71 -1.00
N TRP A 107 -6.26 4.79 -0.25
CA TRP A 107 -6.04 3.35 -0.41
C TRP A 107 -7.09 2.85 -1.40
N GLN A 108 -6.67 2.52 -2.61
CA GLN A 108 -7.55 1.93 -3.64
C GLN A 108 -7.30 0.42 -3.65
N LEU A 109 -8.27 -0.34 -3.14
CA LEU A 109 -8.31 -1.79 -3.21
C LEU A 109 -8.90 -2.13 -4.58
N ASP A 110 -8.05 -2.46 -5.55
CA ASP A 110 -8.45 -2.58 -6.97
C ASP A 110 -9.33 -3.81 -7.25
N ASP A 111 -9.30 -4.84 -6.40
CA ASP A 111 -10.11 -6.05 -6.56
C ASP A 111 -10.66 -6.51 -5.20
N LEU A 112 -11.89 -6.11 -4.89
CA LEU A 112 -12.67 -6.63 -3.78
C LEU A 112 -13.64 -7.67 -4.35
N HIS A 113 -13.17 -8.92 -4.49
CA HIS A 113 -14.04 -10.03 -4.83
C HIS A 113 -14.81 -10.46 -3.58
N VAL A 114 -15.90 -9.75 -3.28
CA VAL A 114 -16.85 -10.14 -2.24
C VAL A 114 -17.68 -11.29 -2.81
N GLN A 115 -17.25 -12.52 -2.57
CA GLN A 115 -18.15 -13.66 -2.68
C GLN A 115 -19.20 -13.48 -1.58
N SER A 116 -20.40 -13.04 -1.98
CA SER A 116 -21.60 -12.85 -1.17
C SER A 116 -21.63 -13.76 0.06
N GLY A 117 -21.54 -13.14 1.24
CA GLY A 117 -22.08 -13.67 2.48
C GLY A 117 -23.29 -12.81 2.85
N ASP A 118 -24.34 -13.43 3.38
CA ASP A 118 -25.63 -12.79 3.68
C ASP A 118 -25.50 -11.44 4.42
N VAL A 119 -26.35 -10.49 4.01
CA VAL A 119 -26.47 -9.11 4.55
C VAL A 119 -27.47 -9.04 5.71
#